data_AF-A0A7V3SL03-F1
#
_entry.id   AF-A0A7V3SL03-F1
#
_cell.length_a   1.000
_cell.length_b   1.000
_cell.length_c   1.000
_cell.angle_alpha   90.00
_cell.angle_beta   90.00
_cell.angle_gamma   90.00
#
_symmetry.space_group_name_H-M   'P 1'
#
loop_
_entity.id
_entity.type
_entity.pdbx_description
1 polymer ?
#
loop_
_entity_poly.entity_id
_entity_poly.type
_entity_poly.pdbx_seq_one_letter_code
_entity_poly.pdbx_strand_id
1 'polypeptide(L)'
;MAAIGYTEHGHRHAGVVSSVTRTICESLGYSPRQTELAAIAAYLHDIGNMVNRNNHPEIGAIIAMQILDEMGMDPREIATVVAAIGNHEEGDGTPIDYASAAVIIGDKSDVHYSRVQNPRPETFDIHDRVNHAVQRSNLYVEPDRRIIRLDLEIDTTFASVMEYFEIFLSRMVMCRKAAEQLECRFCLRVNGVDLG
;
A
#
# COMPACT_ATOMS: atom_id res chain seq x y z
N MET A 1 13.69 7.40 7.70
CA MET A 1 13.17 6.47 8.72
C MET A 1 14.14 5.37 9.14
N ALA A 2 15.31 5.21 8.48
CA ALA A 2 16.32 4.22 8.85
C ALA A 2 16.78 4.29 10.33
N ALA A 3 16.79 5.48 10.94
CA ALA A 3 17.14 5.67 12.36
C ALA A 3 16.11 5.05 13.34
N ILE A 4 14.90 4.76 12.88
CA ILE A 4 13.84 4.12 13.68
C ILE A 4 13.87 2.58 13.47
N GLY A 5 14.77 2.05 12.62
CA GLY A 5 15.02 0.61 12.48
C GLY A 5 14.03 -0.16 11.62
N TYR A 6 13.31 0.51 10.70
CA TYR A 6 12.23 -0.10 9.92
C TYR A 6 12.49 -0.11 8.42
N THR A 7 11.73 -0.96 7.70
CA THR A 7 11.64 -1.07 6.24
C THR A 7 11.49 0.29 5.53
N GLU A 8 11.84 0.35 4.24
CA GLU A 8 11.89 1.59 3.47
C GLU A 8 10.50 2.24 3.30
N HIS A 9 10.21 3.27 4.11
CA HIS A 9 9.04 4.16 3.99
C HIS A 9 9.45 5.58 3.54
N GLY A 10 10.46 5.65 2.67
CA GLY A 10 10.97 6.91 2.11
C GLY A 10 10.36 7.23 0.75
N HIS A 11 11.03 8.11 0.00
CA HIS A 11 10.56 8.55 -1.32
C HIS A 11 10.39 7.43 -2.34
N ARG A 12 11.13 6.31 -2.22
CA ARG A 12 10.98 5.18 -3.15
C ARG A 12 9.62 4.52 -2.91
N HIS A 13 9.30 4.15 -1.68
CA HIS A 13 7.99 3.60 -1.34
C HIS A 13 6.84 4.54 -1.71
N ALA A 14 6.90 5.81 -1.30
CA ALA A 14 5.87 6.79 -1.64
C ALA A 14 5.66 6.89 -3.17
N GLY A 15 6.74 6.84 -3.95
CA GLY A 15 6.69 6.81 -5.42
C GLY A 15 6.05 5.52 -5.97
N VAL A 16 6.41 4.35 -5.45
CA VAL A 16 5.82 3.06 -5.84
C VAL A 16 4.33 3.04 -5.55
N VAL A 17 3.91 3.38 -4.32
CA VAL A 17 2.49 3.37 -3.92
C VAL A 17 1.69 4.36 -4.74
N SER A 18 2.21 5.56 -4.99
CA SER A 18 1.57 6.57 -5.86
C SER A 18 1.40 6.06 -7.30
N SER A 19 2.43 5.42 -7.87
CA SER A 19 2.38 4.86 -9.22
C SER A 19 1.38 3.71 -9.35
N VAL A 20 1.37 2.79 -8.37
CA VAL A 20 0.44 1.65 -8.35
C VAL A 20 -1.00 2.14 -8.16
N THR A 21 -1.23 3.07 -7.23
CA THR A 21 -2.54 3.68 -6.99
C THR A 21 -3.08 4.35 -8.26
N ARG A 22 -2.23 5.12 -8.95
CA ARG A 22 -2.57 5.71 -10.26
C ARG A 22 -2.97 4.65 -11.27
N THR A 23 -2.19 3.57 -11.38
CA THR A 23 -2.45 2.47 -12.32
C THR A 23 -3.81 1.80 -12.04
N ILE A 24 -4.16 1.60 -10.76
CA ILE A 24 -5.47 1.06 -10.36
C ILE A 24 -6.59 2.00 -10.81
N CYS A 25 -6.48 3.28 -10.48
CA CYS A 25 -7.52 4.25 -10.83
C CYS A 25 -7.70 4.40 -12.35
N GLU A 26 -6.61 4.50 -13.10
CA GLU A 26 -6.65 4.62 -14.57
C GLU A 26 -7.24 3.37 -15.21
N SER A 27 -6.83 2.18 -14.76
CA SER A 27 -7.32 0.91 -15.30
C SER A 27 -8.81 0.70 -15.05
N LEU A 28 -9.33 1.19 -13.92
CA LEU A 28 -10.75 1.09 -13.56
C LEU A 28 -11.61 2.22 -14.13
N GLY A 29 -11.02 3.14 -14.91
CA GLY A 29 -11.76 4.19 -15.62
C GLY A 29 -12.13 5.40 -14.76
N TYR A 30 -11.47 5.62 -13.62
CA TYR A 30 -11.65 6.86 -12.85
C TYR A 30 -11.12 8.06 -13.64
N SER A 31 -11.72 9.23 -13.42
CA SER A 31 -11.31 10.45 -14.13
C SER A 31 -9.85 10.83 -13.83
N PRO A 32 -9.20 11.62 -14.70
CA PRO A 32 -7.84 12.10 -14.44
C PRO A 32 -7.69 12.81 -13.10
N ARG A 33 -8.70 13.59 -12.68
CA ARG A 33 -8.66 14.28 -11.39
C ARG A 33 -8.79 13.32 -10.21
N GLN A 34 -9.72 12.36 -10.26
CA GLN A 34 -9.84 11.32 -9.22
C GLN A 34 -8.55 10.53 -9.05
N THR A 35 -7.95 10.12 -10.17
CA THR A 35 -6.66 9.43 -10.20
C THR A 35 -5.56 10.26 -9.55
N GLU A 36 -5.50 11.55 -9.85
CA GLU A 36 -4.52 12.47 -9.27
C GLU A 36 -4.70 12.60 -7.75
N LEU A 37 -5.93 12.75 -7.25
CA LEU A 37 -6.20 12.82 -5.81
C LEU A 37 -5.77 11.56 -5.07
N ALA A 38 -6.08 10.38 -5.63
CA ALA A 38 -5.64 9.11 -5.05
C ALA A 38 -4.10 8.99 -5.07
N ALA A 39 -3.44 9.43 -6.15
CA ALA A 39 -1.98 9.42 -6.25
C ALA A 39 -1.30 10.40 -5.27
N ILE A 40 -1.92 11.56 -4.98
CA ILE A 40 -1.46 12.51 -3.95
C ILE A 40 -1.59 11.88 -2.56
N ALA A 41 -2.74 11.27 -2.26
CA ALA A 41 -2.94 10.55 -1.00
C ALA A 41 -1.91 9.44 -0.80
N ALA A 42 -1.70 8.62 -1.84
CA ALA A 42 -0.70 7.58 -1.87
C ALA A 42 0.73 8.09 -1.66
N TYR A 43 1.08 9.28 -2.16
CA TYR A 43 2.41 9.83 -1.95
C TYR A 43 2.61 10.37 -0.52
N LEU A 44 1.54 10.86 0.10
CA LEU A 44 1.56 11.47 1.43
C LEU A 44 1.19 10.52 2.57
N HIS A 45 0.71 9.30 2.30
CA HIS A 45 0.07 8.42 3.30
C HIS A 45 0.91 8.19 4.55
N ASP A 46 2.22 8.04 4.37
CA ASP A 46 3.18 7.74 5.42
C ASP A 46 3.83 8.98 6.07
N ILE A 47 3.43 10.20 5.69
CA ILE A 47 4.08 11.43 6.18
C ILE A 47 4.04 11.55 7.72
N GLY A 48 3.01 10.99 8.37
CA GLY A 48 2.87 10.98 9.82
C GLY A 48 3.99 10.24 10.55
N ASN A 49 4.67 9.29 9.88
CA ASN A 49 5.80 8.56 10.46
C ASN A 49 7.01 9.46 10.78
N MET A 50 7.07 10.69 10.24
CA MET A 50 8.07 11.67 10.66
C MET A 50 7.89 12.12 12.12
N VAL A 51 6.67 11.98 12.66
CA VAL A 51 6.31 12.32 14.04
C VAL A 51 6.34 11.06 14.91
N ASN A 52 5.56 10.04 14.55
CA ASN A 52 5.51 8.75 15.24
C ASN A 52 4.88 7.70 14.33
N ARG A 53 5.23 6.43 14.54
CA ARG A 53 4.59 5.30 13.86
C ARG A 53 3.19 5.02 14.40
N ASN A 54 3.02 5.18 15.70
CA ASN A 54 1.70 5.05 16.33
C ASN A 54 0.83 6.21 15.87
N ASN A 55 -0.36 5.88 15.37
CA ASN A 55 -1.32 6.84 14.81
C ASN A 55 -0.75 7.66 13.63
N HIS A 56 0.21 7.11 12.88
CA HIS A 56 0.75 7.78 11.71
C HIS A 56 -0.31 8.07 10.63
N PRO A 57 -1.39 7.28 10.43
CA PRO A 57 -2.43 7.62 9.48
C PRO A 57 -3.18 8.90 9.89
N GLU A 58 -3.59 9.03 11.15
CA GLU A 58 -4.33 10.19 11.64
C GLU A 58 -3.45 11.45 11.68
N ILE A 59 -2.22 11.30 12.17
CA ILE A 59 -1.24 12.39 12.17
C ILE A 59 -0.93 12.82 10.74
N GLY A 60 -0.73 11.86 9.83
CA GLY A 60 -0.47 12.09 8.41
C GLY A 60 -1.63 12.81 7.73
N ALA A 61 -2.88 12.44 8.03
CA ALA A 61 -4.07 13.09 7.52
C ALA A 61 -4.15 14.56 7.96
N ILE A 62 -3.85 14.88 9.22
CA ILE A 62 -3.83 16.27 9.73
C ILE A 62 -2.73 17.10 9.07
N ILE A 63 -1.51 16.54 8.95
CA ILE A 63 -0.40 17.22 8.28
C ILE A 63 -0.72 17.47 6.80
N ALA A 64 -1.24 16.46 6.10
CA ALA A 64 -1.62 16.59 4.70
C ALA A 64 -2.74 17.63 4.51
N MET A 65 -3.75 17.64 5.40
CA MET A 65 -4.82 18.63 5.38
C MET A 65 -4.27 20.06 5.40
N GLN A 66 -3.35 20.35 6.34
CA GLN A 66 -2.76 21.67 6.46
C GLN A 66 -1.95 22.07 5.22
N ILE A 67 -1.08 21.17 4.72
CA ILE A 67 -0.26 21.44 3.53
C ILE A 67 -1.14 21.72 2.31
N LEU A 68 -2.18 20.91 2.09
CA LEU A 68 -3.04 21.04 0.92
C LEU A 68 -3.94 22.29 0.98
N ASP A 69 -4.40 22.65 2.18
CA ASP A 69 -5.16 23.89 2.42
C ASP A 69 -4.30 25.13 2.16
N GLU A 70 -3.06 25.15 2.69
CA GLU A 70 -2.08 26.24 2.43
C GLU A 70 -1.73 26.37 0.94
N MET A 71 -1.78 25.26 0.18
CA MET A 71 -1.59 25.25 -1.27
C MET A 71 -2.85 25.66 -2.06
N GLY A 72 -3.98 25.91 -1.39
CA GLY A 72 -5.23 26.36 -2.01
C GLY A 72 -6.00 25.26 -2.74
N MET A 73 -5.84 23.99 -2.36
CA MET A 73 -6.63 22.88 -2.91
C MET A 73 -8.11 23.00 -2.51
N ASP A 74 -9.04 22.54 -3.35
CA ASP A 74 -10.47 22.58 -3.03
C ASP A 74 -10.76 21.72 -1.77
N PRO A 75 -11.55 22.22 -0.80
CA PRO A 75 -11.81 21.48 0.44
C PRO A 75 -12.42 20.08 0.26
N ARG A 76 -13.20 19.84 -0.81
CA ARG A 76 -13.76 18.52 -1.09
C ARG A 76 -12.70 17.54 -1.57
N GLU A 77 -11.70 18.03 -2.28
CA GLU A 77 -10.57 17.23 -2.73
C GLU A 77 -9.60 16.92 -1.59
N ILE A 78 -9.36 17.90 -0.71
CA ILE A 78 -8.65 17.69 0.55
C ILE A 78 -9.34 16.59 1.35
N ALA A 79 -10.67 16.64 1.48
CA ALA A 79 -11.44 15.62 2.19
C ALA A 79 -11.21 14.20 1.62
N THR A 80 -11.17 14.04 0.29
CA THR A 80 -10.81 12.75 -0.33
C THR A 80 -9.40 12.31 0.01
N VAL A 81 -8.41 13.21 -0.07
CA VAL A 81 -7.01 12.87 0.21
C VAL A 81 -6.83 12.45 1.67
N VAL A 82 -7.32 13.24 2.61
CA VAL A 82 -7.15 12.98 4.05
C VAL A 82 -7.96 11.76 4.50
N ALA A 83 -9.12 11.51 3.89
CA ALA A 83 -9.90 10.29 4.11
C ALA A 83 -9.13 9.04 3.69
N ALA A 84 -8.45 9.08 2.53
CA ALA A 84 -7.61 8.00 2.07
C ALA A 84 -6.39 7.77 2.99
N ILE A 85 -5.73 8.85 3.42
CA ILE A 85 -4.60 8.76 4.35
C ILE A 85 -5.04 8.24 5.72
N GLY A 86 -6.14 8.74 6.30
CA GLY A 86 -6.56 8.32 7.63
C GLY A 86 -7.02 6.86 7.73
N ASN A 87 -7.29 6.20 6.60
CA ASN A 87 -7.87 4.86 6.56
C ASN A 87 -6.95 3.78 5.98
N HIS A 88 -5.68 4.07 5.70
CA HIS A 88 -4.83 3.15 4.94
C HIS A 88 -4.16 2.03 5.76
N GLU A 89 -4.16 2.10 7.10
CA GLU A 89 -3.45 1.14 7.96
C GLU A 89 -4.34 0.00 8.47
N GLU A 90 -3.75 -1.19 8.63
CA GLU A 90 -4.44 -2.36 9.17
C GLU A 90 -4.95 -2.14 10.60
N GLY A 91 -6.04 -2.81 10.97
CA GLY A 91 -6.61 -2.77 12.33
C GLY A 91 -7.60 -1.63 12.54
N ASP A 92 -7.20 -0.40 12.18
CA ASP A 92 -7.97 0.81 12.44
C ASP A 92 -8.62 1.40 11.16
N GLY A 93 -7.98 1.21 10.00
CA GLY A 93 -8.44 1.76 8.73
C GLY A 93 -9.55 0.96 8.03
N THR A 94 -10.39 1.64 7.25
CA THR A 94 -11.44 1.03 6.42
C THR A 94 -11.47 1.64 5.01
N PRO A 95 -11.50 0.86 3.93
CA PRO A 95 -11.67 1.41 2.58
C PRO A 95 -13.09 2.00 2.44
N ILE A 96 -13.22 3.32 2.51
CA ILE A 96 -14.51 4.03 2.52
C ILE A 96 -14.89 4.65 1.16
N ASP A 97 -13.95 4.74 0.24
CA ASP A 97 -14.13 5.30 -1.10
C ASP A 97 -13.07 4.76 -2.08
N TYR A 98 -13.11 5.23 -3.32
CA TYR A 98 -12.20 4.77 -4.37
C TYR A 98 -10.73 5.10 -4.07
N ALA A 99 -10.47 6.26 -3.46
CA ALA A 99 -9.11 6.73 -3.20
C ALA A 99 -8.48 5.93 -2.06
N SER A 100 -9.19 5.79 -0.93
CA SER A 100 -8.75 4.97 0.21
C SER A 100 -8.53 3.52 -0.21
N ALA A 101 -9.43 2.94 -1.00
CA ALA A 101 -9.29 1.59 -1.49
C ALA A 101 -8.07 1.40 -2.41
N ALA A 102 -7.85 2.29 -3.37
CA ALA A 102 -6.70 2.21 -4.26
C ALA A 102 -5.37 2.40 -3.52
N VAL A 103 -5.31 3.34 -2.55
CA VAL A 103 -4.13 3.56 -1.68
C VAL A 103 -3.82 2.32 -0.85
N ILE A 104 -4.84 1.71 -0.21
CA ILE A 104 -4.66 0.48 0.58
C ILE A 104 -4.04 -0.64 -0.28
N ILE A 105 -4.57 -0.87 -1.48
CA ILE A 105 -4.02 -1.91 -2.36
C ILE A 105 -2.59 -1.54 -2.77
N GLY A 106 -2.34 -0.28 -3.15
CA GLY A 106 -1.03 0.20 -3.56
C GLY A 106 0.04 0.04 -2.47
N ASP A 107 -0.29 0.39 -1.22
CA ASP A 107 0.62 0.28 -0.08
C ASP A 107 0.83 -1.19 0.32
N LYS A 108 -0.25 -1.90 0.62
CA LYS A 108 -0.18 -3.25 1.19
C LYS A 108 0.30 -4.31 0.19
N SER A 109 0.40 -3.97 -1.10
CA SER A 109 1.02 -4.81 -2.14
C SER A 109 2.53 -4.57 -2.36
N ASP A 110 3.13 -3.51 -1.80
CA ASP A 110 4.57 -3.24 -1.87
C ASP A 110 5.36 -4.15 -0.92
N VAL A 111 5.33 -5.46 -1.19
CA VAL A 111 6.15 -6.48 -0.52
C VAL A 111 7.24 -6.94 -1.48
N HIS A 112 8.50 -6.66 -1.17
CA HIS A 112 9.62 -6.93 -2.08
C HIS A 112 10.97 -6.85 -1.36
N TYR A 113 12.01 -7.52 -1.85
CA TYR A 113 13.35 -7.48 -1.24
C TYR A 113 13.91 -6.06 -1.14
N SER A 114 13.53 -5.16 -2.04
CA SER A 114 13.94 -3.75 -2.01
C SER A 114 13.37 -2.95 -0.83
N ARG A 115 12.42 -3.52 -0.07
CA ARG A 115 11.90 -2.96 1.18
C ARG A 115 12.88 -3.10 2.34
N VAL A 116 13.80 -4.05 2.25
CA VAL A 116 14.75 -4.39 3.32
C VAL A 116 15.86 -3.35 3.34
N GLN A 117 15.93 -2.58 4.42
CA GLN A 117 16.99 -1.59 4.62
C GLN A 117 18.20 -2.18 5.36
N ASN A 118 18.00 -3.25 6.12
CA ASN A 118 19.06 -3.91 6.86
C ASN A 118 20.05 -4.57 5.89
N PRO A 119 21.33 -4.16 5.87
CA PRO A 119 22.32 -4.74 4.96
C PRO A 119 22.91 -6.06 5.47
N ARG A 120 22.52 -6.53 6.67
CA ARG A 120 23.09 -7.72 7.34
C ARG A 120 22.04 -8.83 7.48
N PRO A 121 22.00 -9.78 6.52
CA PRO A 121 21.06 -10.91 6.53
C PRO A 121 21.04 -11.70 7.85
N GLU A 122 22.17 -11.81 8.53
CA GLU A 122 22.31 -12.50 9.81
C GLU A 122 21.55 -11.83 10.97
N THR A 123 21.10 -10.60 10.79
CA THR A 123 20.33 -9.83 11.78
C THR A 123 18.88 -9.57 11.37
N PHE A 124 18.41 -10.20 10.29
CA PHE A 124 17.04 -10.02 9.83
C PHE A 124 16.03 -10.49 10.88
N ASP A 125 15.03 -9.65 11.12
CA ASP A 125 13.80 -10.10 11.77
C ASP A 125 12.94 -10.88 10.76
N ILE A 126 11.73 -11.28 11.19
CA ILE A 126 10.81 -12.01 10.32
C ILE A 126 10.29 -11.16 9.15
N HIS A 127 10.12 -9.84 9.32
CA HIS A 127 9.66 -8.94 8.26
C HIS A 127 10.75 -8.76 7.19
N ASP A 128 11.99 -8.52 7.61
CA ASP A 128 13.15 -8.42 6.72
C ASP A 128 13.33 -9.73 5.94
N ARG A 129 13.26 -10.88 6.63
CA ARG A 129 13.42 -12.19 6.00
C ARG A 129 12.34 -12.47 4.96
N VAL A 130 11.07 -12.22 5.28
CA VAL A 130 9.96 -12.44 4.34
C VAL A 130 10.05 -11.46 3.17
N ASN A 131 10.29 -10.16 3.41
CA ASN A 131 10.48 -9.19 2.32
C ASN A 131 11.65 -9.60 1.42
N HIS A 132 12.79 -9.99 2.02
CA HIS A 132 13.95 -10.48 1.27
C HIS A 132 13.62 -11.72 0.44
N ALA A 133 12.75 -12.61 0.91
CA ALA A 133 12.33 -13.77 0.15
C ALA A 133 11.47 -13.41 -1.07
N VAL A 134 10.77 -12.27 -1.07
CA VAL A 134 9.94 -11.84 -2.21
C VAL A 134 10.83 -11.20 -3.30
N GLN A 135 11.15 -11.99 -4.32
CA GLN A 135 12.03 -11.61 -5.44
C GLN A 135 11.30 -10.90 -6.58
N ARG A 136 9.98 -11.11 -6.69
CA ARG A 136 9.10 -10.33 -7.58
C ARG A 136 7.78 -10.08 -6.89
N SER A 137 7.27 -8.86 -7.06
CA SER A 137 5.92 -8.48 -6.67
C SER A 137 5.32 -7.60 -7.75
N ASN A 138 4.28 -8.10 -8.40
CA ASN A 138 3.58 -7.38 -9.47
C ASN A 138 2.10 -7.33 -9.17
N LEU A 139 1.52 -6.13 -9.28
CA LEU A 139 0.08 -5.94 -9.21
C LEU A 139 -0.48 -5.78 -10.62
N TYR A 140 -1.46 -6.61 -10.96
CA TYR A 140 -2.19 -6.55 -12.22
C TYR A 140 -3.63 -6.12 -11.98
N VAL A 141 -4.13 -5.25 -12.84
CA VAL A 141 -5.54 -4.84 -12.84
C VAL A 141 -6.17 -5.33 -14.14
N GLU A 142 -7.18 -6.18 -14.02
CA GLU A 142 -7.91 -6.80 -15.11
C GLU A 142 -9.33 -6.22 -15.15
N PRO A 143 -9.54 -5.04 -15.77
CA PRO A 143 -10.79 -4.29 -15.66
C PRO A 143 -11.99 -5.05 -16.22
N ASP A 144 -11.83 -5.77 -17.34
CA ASP A 144 -12.89 -6.56 -17.96
C ASP A 144 -13.41 -7.68 -17.04
N ARG A 145 -12.52 -8.22 -16.20
CA ARG A 145 -12.83 -9.32 -15.28
C ARG A 145 -13.12 -8.82 -13.86
N ARG A 146 -12.95 -7.52 -13.60
CA ARG A 146 -13.01 -6.91 -12.27
C ARG A 146 -12.11 -7.64 -11.27
N ILE A 147 -10.86 -7.93 -11.67
CA ILE A 147 -9.88 -8.61 -10.81
C ILE A 147 -8.68 -7.69 -10.59
N ILE A 148 -8.24 -7.59 -9.34
CA ILE A 148 -6.94 -7.03 -8.97
C ILE A 148 -6.10 -8.18 -8.42
N ARG A 149 -5.01 -8.52 -9.12
CA ARG A 149 -4.19 -9.70 -8.82
C ARG A 149 -2.79 -9.27 -8.37
N LEU A 150 -2.41 -9.68 -7.16
CA LEU A 150 -1.04 -9.58 -6.67
C LEU A 150 -0.30 -10.90 -6.98
N ASP A 151 0.74 -10.85 -7.82
CA ASP A 151 1.55 -12.01 -8.21
C ASP A 151 2.93 -11.89 -7.56
N LEU A 152 3.24 -12.85 -6.69
CA LEU A 152 4.48 -12.91 -5.90
C LEU A 152 5.33 -14.11 -6.30
N GLU A 153 6.63 -13.86 -6.48
CA GLU A 153 7.64 -14.92 -6.51
C GLU A 153 8.43 -14.88 -5.19
N ILE A 154 8.25 -15.92 -4.38
CA ILE A 154 8.87 -16.08 -3.06
C ILE A 154 9.93 -17.18 -3.14
N ASP A 155 11.18 -16.82 -2.83
CA ASP A 155 12.26 -17.79 -2.65
C ASP A 155 12.06 -18.56 -1.33
N THR A 156 11.54 -19.78 -1.46
CA THR A 156 11.21 -20.67 -0.33
C THR A 156 12.44 -21.19 0.42
N THR A 157 13.66 -20.90 -0.05
CA THR A 157 14.88 -21.17 0.72
C THR A 157 15.12 -20.14 1.82
N PHE A 158 14.55 -18.93 1.71
CA PHE A 158 14.65 -17.87 2.71
C PHE A 158 13.42 -17.77 3.62
N ALA A 159 12.22 -17.91 3.07
CA ALA A 159 10.98 -17.91 3.85
C ALA A 159 9.90 -18.77 3.19
N SER A 160 9.16 -19.51 3.99
CA SER A 160 8.01 -20.28 3.52
C SER A 160 6.81 -19.38 3.20
N VAL A 161 5.88 -19.90 2.39
CA VAL A 161 4.59 -19.23 2.12
C VAL A 161 3.78 -19.05 3.42
N MET A 162 3.92 -19.96 4.39
CA MET A 162 3.25 -19.83 5.69
C MET A 162 3.80 -18.66 6.50
N GLU A 163 5.12 -18.47 6.53
CA GLU A 163 5.73 -17.30 7.20
C GLU A 163 5.34 -15.99 6.52
N TYR A 164 5.17 -15.99 5.19
CA TYR A 164 4.59 -14.83 4.51
C TYR A 164 3.20 -14.48 5.06
N PHE A 165 2.32 -15.47 5.19
CA PHE A 165 0.97 -15.23 5.72
C PHE A 165 0.98 -14.87 7.21
N GLU A 166 1.89 -15.41 8.01
CA GLU A 166 2.00 -15.05 9.43
C GLU A 166 2.17 -13.53 9.63
N ILE A 167 2.87 -12.87 8.70
CA ILE A 167 3.16 -11.44 8.77
C ILE A 167 2.19 -10.59 7.95
N PHE A 168 1.78 -11.07 6.77
CA PHE A 168 1.05 -10.27 5.80
C PHE A 168 -0.42 -10.65 5.63
N LEU A 169 -0.97 -11.59 6.42
CA LEU A 169 -2.37 -11.95 6.30
C LEU A 169 -3.32 -10.76 6.52
N SER A 170 -3.06 -9.91 7.52
CA SER A 170 -3.86 -8.70 7.77
C SER A 170 -3.87 -7.77 6.56
N ARG A 171 -2.72 -7.60 5.91
CA ARG A 171 -2.57 -6.83 4.65
C ARG A 171 -3.42 -7.39 3.54
N MET A 172 -3.33 -8.69 3.29
CA MET A 172 -4.09 -9.33 2.22
C MET A 172 -5.60 -9.26 2.48
N VAL A 173 -6.04 -9.39 3.74
CA VAL A 173 -7.44 -9.19 4.13
C VAL A 173 -7.88 -7.75 3.86
N MET A 174 -7.03 -6.77 4.12
CA MET A 174 -7.32 -5.37 3.85
C MET A 174 -7.38 -5.09 2.33
N CYS A 175 -6.44 -5.62 1.54
CA CYS A 175 -6.48 -5.55 0.07
C CYS A 175 -7.78 -6.15 -0.49
N ARG A 176 -8.25 -7.27 0.07
CA ARG A 176 -9.53 -7.89 -0.34
C ARG A 176 -10.70 -6.94 -0.10
N LYS A 177 -10.83 -6.36 1.10
CA LYS A 177 -11.88 -5.38 1.41
C LYS A 177 -11.80 -4.14 0.53
N ALA A 178 -10.58 -3.67 0.24
CA ALA A 178 -10.37 -2.53 -0.64
C ALA A 178 -10.76 -2.84 -2.09
N ALA A 179 -10.44 -4.03 -2.60
CA ALA A 179 -10.89 -4.44 -3.91
C ALA A 179 -12.42 -4.51 -3.99
N GLU A 180 -13.10 -5.01 -2.95
CA GLU A 180 -14.56 -5.02 -2.87
C GLU A 180 -15.15 -3.61 -2.96
N GLN A 181 -14.53 -2.62 -2.30
CA GLN A 181 -14.91 -1.20 -2.39
C GLN A 181 -14.73 -0.62 -3.81
N LEU A 182 -13.82 -1.18 -4.60
CA LEU A 182 -13.61 -0.84 -6.02
C LEU A 182 -14.47 -1.70 -6.97
N GLU A 183 -15.43 -2.45 -6.45
CA GLU A 183 -16.25 -3.40 -7.20
C GLU A 183 -15.41 -4.45 -7.95
N CYS A 184 -14.28 -4.84 -7.34
CA CYS A 184 -13.33 -5.81 -7.85
C CYS A 184 -13.13 -6.97 -6.87
N ARG A 185 -12.64 -8.09 -7.39
CA ARG A 185 -12.13 -9.20 -6.58
C ARG A 185 -10.62 -9.10 -6.45
N PHE A 186 -10.11 -9.22 -5.23
CA PHE A 186 -8.68 -9.39 -5.01
C PHE A 186 -8.27 -10.86 -5.18
N CYS A 187 -7.17 -11.12 -5.87
CA CYS A 187 -6.58 -12.45 -6.00
C CYS A 187 -5.09 -12.38 -5.65
N LEU A 188 -4.63 -13.31 -4.83
CA LEU A 188 -3.21 -13.46 -4.55
C LEU A 188 -2.68 -14.67 -5.33
N ARG A 189 -1.54 -14.54 -5.98
CA ARG A 189 -0.84 -15.65 -6.62
C ARG A 189 0.57 -15.73 -6.06
N VAL A 190 0.98 -16.90 -5.62
CA VAL A 190 2.31 -17.11 -5.03
C VAL A 190 2.97 -18.28 -5.73
N ASN A 191 4.15 -18.06 -6.31
CA ASN A 191 4.92 -19.08 -7.03
C ASN A 191 4.09 -19.83 -8.08
N GLY A 192 3.23 -19.10 -8.80
CA GLY A 192 2.38 -19.63 -9.84
C GLY A 192 1.06 -20.25 -9.38
N VAL A 193 0.83 -20.40 -8.07
CA VAL A 193 -0.39 -20.95 -7.48
C VAL A 193 -1.34 -19.82 -7.11
N ASP A 194 -2.56 -19.85 -7.66
CA ASP A 194 -3.61 -18.91 -7.31
C ASP A 194 -4.21 -19.26 -5.93
N LEU A 195 -4.24 -18.27 -5.06
CA LEU A 195 -4.83 -18.27 -3.73
C LEU A 195 -6.00 -17.29 -3.78
N GLY A 196 -7.16 -17.80 -4.16
CA GLY A 196 -8.39 -17.05 -4.40
C GLY A 196 -9.63 -17.81 -3.97
#